data_AF-A0A158KZE4-F1
#
_entry.id   AF-A0A158KZE4-F1
#
_cell.length_a   1.000
_cell.length_b   1.000
_cell.length_c   1.000
_cell.angle_alpha   90.00
_cell.angle_beta   90.00
_cell.angle_gamma   90.00
#
_symmetry.space_group_name_H-M   'P 1'
#
loop_
_entity.id
_entity.type
_entity.pdbx_description
1 polymer ?
#
loop_
_entity_poly.entity_id
_entity_poly.type
_entity_poly.pdbx_seq_one_letter_code
_entity_poly.pdbx_strand_id
1 'polypeptide(L)'
;MKQKIYEDGFGVDKWDQEHGSRCFVHLLNSIQYEAVTGGQPPGKMPTADDYAKAGLLWFRIHDEGKVAVSASTVLSGLDSVAALGVKKGESPLPENTPLSQAPVVQQIKKIREGSF
;
A
#
# COMPACT_ATOMS: atom_id res chain seq x y z
N MET A 1 -4.58 6.35 4.80
CA MET A 1 -4.52 5.20 3.87
C MET A 1 -5.93 4.96 3.33
N LYS A 2 -6.09 4.78 2.01
CA LYS A 2 -7.38 4.42 1.40
C LYS A 2 -7.25 3.03 0.78
N GLN A 3 -8.15 2.13 1.13
CA GLN A 3 -8.23 0.80 0.55
C GLN A 3 -9.46 0.72 -0.35
N LYS A 4 -9.34 -0.03 -1.44
CA LYS A 4 -10.45 -0.42 -2.31
C LYS A 4 -10.36 -1.92 -2.54
N ILE A 5 -11.51 -2.57 -2.55
CA ILE A 5 -11.66 -3.96 -2.95
C ILE A 5 -12.51 -3.91 -4.22
N TYR A 6 -12.17 -4.72 -5.22
CA TYR A 6 -12.90 -4.78 -6.48
C TYR A 6 -13.54 -6.15 -6.61
N GLU A 7 -14.64 -6.22 -7.35
CA GLU A 7 -15.17 -7.51 -7.79
C GLU A 7 -14.15 -8.16 -8.71
N ASP A 8 -13.99 -9.47 -8.53
CA ASP A 8 -13.27 -10.27 -9.50
C ASP A 8 -14.08 -10.33 -10.79
N GLY A 9 -13.46 -9.97 -11.91
CA GLY A 9 -14.08 -10.06 -13.24
C GLY A 9 -14.23 -11.51 -13.70
N PHE A 10 -13.58 -12.45 -13.01
CA PHE A 10 -13.65 -13.88 -13.25
C PHE A 10 -14.51 -14.56 -12.17
N GLY A 11 -15.24 -15.60 -12.56
CA GLY A 11 -15.97 -16.42 -11.60
C GLY A 11 -15.04 -17.33 -10.80
N VAL A 12 -15.52 -17.82 -9.65
CA VAL A 12 -14.77 -18.73 -8.79
C VAL A 12 -14.31 -20.00 -9.52
N ASP A 13 -15.04 -20.40 -10.57
CA ASP A 13 -14.75 -21.53 -11.46
C ASP A 13 -13.47 -21.37 -12.29
N LYS A 14 -12.93 -20.14 -12.39
CA LYS A 14 -11.66 -19.87 -13.06
C LYS A 14 -10.44 -20.16 -12.20
N TRP A 15 -10.63 -20.28 -10.89
CA TRP A 15 -9.55 -20.50 -9.94
C TRP A 15 -9.50 -21.98 -9.54
N ASP A 16 -8.31 -22.56 -9.48
CA ASP A 16 -8.11 -23.91 -8.96
C ASP A 16 -8.42 -23.94 -7.46
N GLN A 17 -9.45 -24.69 -7.08
CA GLN A 17 -9.91 -24.85 -5.69
C GLN A 17 -9.40 -26.15 -5.07
N GLU A 18 -8.80 -27.05 -5.85
CA GLU A 18 -8.40 -28.40 -5.42
C GLU A 18 -6.95 -28.43 -4.95
N HIS A 19 -6.08 -27.60 -5.55
CA HIS A 19 -4.66 -27.57 -5.22
C HIS A 19 -4.27 -26.30 -4.46
N GLY A 20 -3.66 -26.49 -3.28
CA GLY A 20 -3.07 -25.41 -2.49
C GLY A 20 -1.54 -25.36 -2.62
N SER A 21 -0.98 -24.16 -2.67
CA SER A 21 0.47 -23.93 -2.52
C SER A 21 0.72 -23.00 -1.34
N ARG A 22 1.87 -23.18 -0.66
CA ARG A 22 2.30 -22.29 0.42
C ARG A 22 3.52 -21.51 -0.04
N CYS A 23 3.44 -20.19 0.03
CA CYS A 23 4.57 -19.29 -0.15
C CYS A 23 4.84 -18.52 1.14
N PHE A 24 6.10 -18.13 1.35
CA PHE A 24 6.51 -17.26 2.43
C PHE A 24 6.96 -15.94 1.82
N VAL A 25 6.24 -14.87 2.13
CA VAL A 25 6.58 -13.52 1.67
C VAL A 25 7.26 -12.78 2.81
N HIS A 26 8.47 -12.30 2.56
CA HIS A 26 9.18 -11.40 3.47
C HIS A 26 9.17 -10.00 2.86
N LEU A 27 8.59 -9.05 3.59
CA LEU A 27 8.67 -7.63 3.25
C LEU A 27 9.97 -7.08 3.85
N LEU A 28 10.89 -6.67 2.99
CA LEU A 28 12.18 -6.10 3.39
C LEU A 28 12.18 -4.60 3.09
N ASN A 29 12.59 -3.78 4.06
CA ASN A 29 12.96 -2.40 3.75
C ASN A 29 14.28 -2.35 2.96
N SER A 30 14.68 -1.17 2.49
CA SER A 30 15.87 -1.01 1.64
C SER A 30 17.17 -1.53 2.28
N ILE A 31 17.35 -1.33 3.60
CA ILE A 31 18.51 -1.79 4.35
C ILE A 31 18.52 -3.32 4.43
N GLN A 32 17.37 -3.92 4.73
CA GLN A 32 17.21 -5.37 4.80
C GLN A 32 17.38 -6.03 3.43
N TYR A 33 16.89 -5.42 2.36
CA TYR A 33 17.07 -5.90 0.99
C TYR A 33 18.56 -5.99 0.62
N GLU A 34 19.31 -4.93 0.89
CA GLU A 34 20.76 -4.90 0.63
C GLU A 34 21.50 -5.97 1.43
N ALA A 35 21.16 -6.11 2.72
CA ALA A 35 21.77 -7.12 3.58
C ALA A 35 21.48 -8.56 3.11
N VAL A 36 20.26 -8.83 2.63
CA VAL A 36 19.85 -10.18 2.18
C VAL A 36 20.36 -10.51 0.79
N THR A 37 20.41 -9.53 -0.12
CA THR A 37 20.70 -9.77 -1.54
C THR A 37 22.12 -9.40 -1.96
N GLY A 38 22.81 -8.56 -1.19
CA GLY A 38 24.09 -7.94 -1.56
C GLY A 38 23.97 -6.86 -2.65
N GLY A 39 22.77 -6.66 -3.21
CA GLY A 39 22.49 -5.65 -4.22
C GLY A 39 22.06 -4.33 -3.59
N GLN A 40 22.58 -3.22 -4.10
CA GLN A 40 22.05 -1.90 -3.74
C GLN A 40 20.59 -1.80 -4.21
N PRO A 41 19.66 -1.33 -3.35
CA PRO A 41 18.30 -1.07 -3.78
C PRO A 41 18.31 -0.03 -4.92
N PRO A 42 17.34 -0.07 -5.84
CA PRO A 42 17.34 0.71 -7.08
C PRO A 42 17.33 2.24 -6.91
N GLY A 43 17.26 2.75 -5.68
CA GLY A 43 17.45 4.16 -5.36
C GLY A 43 16.91 4.51 -3.97
N LYS A 44 17.05 5.80 -3.61
CA LYS A 44 16.40 6.33 -2.40
C LYS A 44 14.88 6.29 -2.58
N MET A 45 14.19 5.63 -1.66
CA MET A 45 12.73 5.60 -1.66
C MET A 45 12.17 7.00 -1.36
N PRO A 46 11.18 7.48 -2.11
CA PRO A 46 10.51 8.74 -1.80
C PRO A 46 9.73 8.63 -0.49
N THR A 47 9.77 9.70 0.30
CA THR A 47 9.05 9.84 1.57
C THR A 47 7.64 10.39 1.35
N ALA A 48 6.81 10.30 2.39
CA ALA A 48 5.49 10.95 2.39
C ALA A 48 5.59 12.48 2.17
N ASP A 49 6.66 13.09 2.68
CA ASP A 49 6.96 14.52 2.50
C ASP A 49 7.38 14.83 1.06
N ASP A 50 8.17 13.96 0.41
CA ASP A 50 8.51 14.12 -1.01
C ASP A 50 7.26 14.12 -1.90
N TYR A 51 6.28 13.26 -1.59
CA TYR A 51 4.98 13.25 -2.28
C TYR A 51 4.18 14.53 -2.03
N ALA A 52 4.11 14.98 -0.76
CA ALA A 52 3.40 16.19 -0.39
C ALA A 52 3.98 17.43 -1.10
N LYS A 53 5.32 17.56 -1.14
CA LYS A 53 6.03 18.61 -1.88
C LYS A 53 5.76 18.57 -3.38
N ALA A 54 5.61 17.37 -3.95
CA ALA A 54 5.26 17.18 -5.35
C ALA A 54 3.76 17.39 -5.67
N GLY A 55 2.91 17.67 -4.67
CA GLY A 55 1.46 17.76 -4.83
C GLY A 55 0.81 16.41 -5.18
N LEU A 56 1.51 15.30 -4.93
CA LEU A 56 1.07 13.95 -5.19
C LEU A 56 0.44 13.33 -3.94
N LEU A 57 -0.48 12.40 -4.16
CA LEU A 57 -1.18 11.73 -3.08
C LEU A 57 -0.42 10.50 -2.60
N TRP A 58 0.07 10.57 -1.37
CA TRP A 58 0.66 9.45 -0.66
C TRP A 58 -0.37 8.32 -0.46
N PHE A 59 -0.06 7.11 -0.94
CA PHE A 59 -0.91 5.90 -0.86
C PHE A 59 -2.35 6.07 -1.38
N ARG A 60 -2.56 6.86 -2.45
CA ARG A 60 -3.82 6.79 -3.21
C ARG A 60 -3.69 5.75 -4.31
N ILE A 61 -4.72 4.92 -4.42
CA ILE A 61 -4.86 3.99 -5.52
C ILE A 61 -5.22 4.80 -6.78
N HIS A 62 -4.42 4.63 -7.84
CA HIS A 62 -4.62 5.25 -9.15
C HIS A 62 -5.52 4.34 -9.99
N ASP A 63 -6.82 4.39 -9.70
CA ASP A 63 -7.85 3.57 -10.35
C ASP A 63 -9.04 4.42 -10.77
N GLU A 64 -8.79 5.62 -11.31
CA GLU A 64 -9.85 6.52 -11.72
C GLU A 64 -10.87 5.81 -12.63
N GLY A 65 -12.14 5.79 -12.22
CA GLY A 65 -13.22 5.12 -12.94
C GLY A 65 -13.55 3.69 -12.47
N LYS A 66 -12.74 3.07 -11.60
CA LYS A 66 -13.10 1.79 -10.97
C LYS A 66 -13.92 2.01 -9.70
N VAL A 67 -15.03 1.28 -9.61
CA VAL A 67 -15.92 1.28 -8.46
C VAL A 67 -15.46 0.17 -7.51
N ALA A 68 -15.26 0.54 -6.25
CA ALA A 68 -14.95 -0.43 -5.20
C ALA A 68 -16.25 -1.10 -4.72
N VAL A 69 -16.15 -2.34 -4.25
CA VAL A 69 -17.25 -3.00 -3.54
C VAL A 69 -17.58 -2.25 -2.25
N SER A 70 -18.83 -2.37 -1.81
CA SER A 70 -19.30 -1.76 -0.56
C SER A 70 -18.47 -2.26 0.64
N ALA A 71 -18.17 -1.34 1.56
CA ALA A 71 -17.44 -1.68 2.78
C ALA A 71 -18.23 -2.68 3.64
N SER A 72 -17.53 -3.65 4.22
CA SER A 72 -18.12 -4.62 5.13
C SER A 72 -18.36 -4.03 6.51
N THR A 73 -19.59 -4.13 7.02
CA THR A 73 -19.92 -3.75 8.41
C THR A 73 -19.16 -4.60 9.42
N VAL A 74 -18.93 -5.88 9.12
CA VAL A 74 -18.21 -6.82 10.02
C VAL A 74 -16.76 -6.37 10.22
N LEU A 75 -16.10 -5.92 9.14
CA LEU A 75 -14.70 -5.51 9.19
C LEU A 75 -14.51 -4.09 9.72
N SER A 76 -15.59 -3.31 9.89
CA SER A 76 -15.50 -1.92 10.37
C SER A 76 -14.94 -1.79 11.80
N GLY A 77 -15.01 -2.86 12.60
CA GLY A 77 -14.49 -2.89 13.96
C GLY A 77 -13.00 -3.27 14.08
N LEU A 78 -12.30 -3.51 12.97
CA LEU A 78 -10.88 -3.87 13.01
C LEU A 78 -10.00 -2.67 13.35
N ASP A 79 -9.01 -2.89 14.20
CA ASP A 79 -7.98 -1.90 14.47
C ASP A 79 -7.13 -1.65 13.22
N SER A 80 -6.79 -0.39 12.98
CA SER A 80 -5.71 -0.07 12.03
C SER A 80 -4.37 -0.60 12.55
N VAL A 81 -3.42 -0.87 11.64
CA VAL A 81 -2.06 -1.30 12.01
C VAL A 81 -1.41 -0.32 12.99
N ALA A 82 -1.61 0.99 12.81
CA ALA A 82 -1.10 2.01 13.72
C ALA A 82 -1.73 1.91 15.12
N ALA A 83 -3.05 1.74 15.21
CA ALA A 83 -3.75 1.56 16.48
C ALA A 83 -3.34 0.26 17.17
N LEU A 84 -3.16 -0.82 16.41
CA LEU A 84 -2.68 -2.10 16.93
C LEU A 84 -1.25 -1.99 17.48
N GLY A 85 -0.37 -1.27 16.78
CA GLY A 85 1.00 -1.00 17.24
C GLY A 85 1.01 -0.27 18.59
N VAL A 86 0.18 0.78 18.74
CA VAL A 86 0.00 1.47 20.02
C VAL A 86 -0.49 0.51 21.11
N LYS A 87 -1.51 -0.31 20.83
CA LYS A 87 -2.04 -1.30 21.79
C LYS A 87 -0.98 -2.32 22.22
N LYS A 88 -0.08 -2.69 21.31
CA LYS A 88 1.02 -3.63 21.57
C LYS A 88 2.28 -2.99 22.14
N GLY A 89 2.31 -1.67 22.29
CA GLY A 89 3.49 -0.94 22.73
C GLY A 89 4.64 -0.94 21.72
N GLU A 90 4.33 -1.12 20.44
CA GLU A 90 5.32 -1.07 19.37
C GLU A 90 5.78 0.37 19.14
N SER A 91 7.09 0.55 19.01
CA SER A 91 7.66 1.83 18.56
C SER A 91 7.85 1.77 17.05
N PRO A 92 7.13 2.61 16.28
CA PRO A 92 7.33 2.68 14.84
C PRO A 92 8.77 3.10 14.53
N LEU A 93 9.26 2.68 13.36
CA LEU A 93 10.59 3.04 12.89
C LEU A 93 10.75 4.58 12.83
N PRO A 94 11.92 5.14 13.20
CA PRO A 94 12.15 6.58 13.27
C PRO A 94 11.80 7.32 11.97
N GLU A 95 12.03 6.70 10.82
CA GLU A 95 11.75 7.21 9.48
C GLU A 95 10.26 7.23 9.11
N ASN A 96 9.36 6.68 9.94
CA ASN A 96 7.92 6.60 9.66
C ASN A 96 7.12 7.70 10.37
N THR A 97 7.63 8.93 10.32
CA THR A 97 6.98 10.09 10.97
C THR A 97 5.62 10.39 10.30
N PRO A 98 4.52 10.52 11.07
CA PRO A 98 3.23 10.89 10.51
C PRO A 98 3.26 12.29 9.87
N LEU A 99 2.54 12.47 8.76
CA LEU A 99 2.27 13.81 8.25
C LEU A 99 1.35 14.56 9.23
N SER A 100 1.73 15.77 9.61
CA SER A 100 0.93 16.63 10.51
C SER A 100 -0.33 17.19 9.84
N GLN A 101 -0.35 17.28 8.51
CA GLN A 101 -1.49 17.74 7.71
C GLN A 101 -1.64 16.90 6.44
N ALA A 102 -2.88 16.71 5.99
CA ALA A 102 -3.15 16.05 4.72
C ALA A 102 -2.68 16.94 3.55
N PRO A 103 -1.96 16.39 2.54
CA PRO A 103 -1.49 17.19 1.41
C PRO A 103 -2.67 17.75 0.59
N VAL A 104 -2.55 19.02 0.18
CA VAL A 104 -3.47 19.65 -0.79
C VAL A 104 -3.13 19.11 -2.17
N VAL A 105 -4.12 18.51 -2.83
CA VAL A 105 -3.93 17.76 -4.08
C VAL A 105 -4.24 18.66 -5.26
N GLN A 106 -3.29 18.84 -6.16
CA GLN A 106 -3.58 19.37 -7.49
C GLN A 106 -4.08 18.23 -8.39
N GLN A 107 -5.03 18.51 -9.30
CA GLN A 107 -5.52 17.51 -10.25
C GLN A 107 -4.35 16.80 -10.94
N ILE A 108 -4.22 15.49 -10.70
CA ILE A 108 -3.15 14.68 -11.29
C ILE A 108 -3.47 14.56 -12.79
N LYS A 109 -2.62 15.12 -13.65
CA LYS A 109 -2.71 14.93 -15.10
C LYS A 109 -2.57 13.43 -15.42
N LYS A 110 -3.33 12.94 -16.40
CA LYS A 110 -3.37 11.54 -16.85
C LYS A 110 -1.98 10.88 -16.79
N ILE A 111 -1.85 9.86 -15.93
CA ILE A 111 -0.61 9.11 -15.75
C ILE A 111 -0.34 8.32 -17.04
N ARG A 112 0.90 8.33 -17.53
CA ARG A 112 1.32 7.46 -18.64
C ARG A 112 1.29 6.02 -18.15
N GLU A 113 0.34 5.23 -18.64
CA GLU A 113 0.46 3.78 -18.57
C GLU A 113 1.58 3.39 -19.53
N GLY A 114 2.74 3.02 -18.97
CA GLY A 114 3.85 2.52 -19.78
C GLY A 114 3.44 1.24 -20.50
N SER A 115 3.83 1.11 -21.76
CA SER A 115 3.81 -0.18 -22.45
C SER A 115 4.95 -1.03 -21.86
N PHE A 116 4.60 -2.10 -21.16
CA PHE A 116 5.56 -3.12 -20.69
C PHE A 116 5.77 -4.19 -21.76
#